data_AF-A0A1M7P629-F1
#
_entry.id   AF-A0A1M7P629-F1
#
_cell.length_a   1.000
_cell.length_b   1.000
_cell.length_c   1.000
_cell.angle_alpha   90.00
_cell.angle_beta   90.00
_cell.angle_gamma   90.00
#
_symmetry.space_group_name_H-M   'P 1'
#
loop_
_entity.id
_entity.type
_entity.pdbx_description
1 polymer ?
#
loop_
_entity_poly.entity_id
_entity_poly.type
_entity_poly.pdbx_seq_one_letter_code
_entity_poly.pdbx_strand_id
1 'polypeptide(L)'
;MNVLTNVTVTYLDQNNNPLSSPLPNPFITGSQVLKVRVTINTVTACSFDSTVQFIVSDLPEAFPVPVSLTTVSDDETDPALQEWKIWV
;
A
#
# COMPACT_ATOMS: atom_id res chain seq x y z
N MET A 1 16.03 24.12 11.13
CA MET A 1 15.03 23.10 11.50
C MET A 1 14.97 23.08 13.02
N ASN A 2 13.96 23.70 13.63
CA ASN A 2 13.85 23.73 15.09
C ASN A 2 13.48 22.32 15.57
N VAL A 3 14.38 21.71 16.34
CA VAL A 3 14.08 20.48 17.09
C VAL A 3 13.09 20.84 18.19
N LEU A 4 11.87 20.31 18.10
CA LEU A 4 10.85 20.47 19.14
C LEU A 4 11.22 19.57 20.33
N THR A 5 11.58 20.15 21.46
CA THR A 5 11.79 19.45 22.73
C THR A 5 10.51 19.51 23.57
N ASN A 6 10.18 18.44 24.31
CA ASN A 6 9.01 18.36 25.21
C ASN A 6 7.64 18.41 24.50
N VAL A 7 7.37 17.44 23.63
CA VAL A 7 6.10 17.31 22.90
C VAL A 7 5.33 16.06 23.31
N THR A 8 4.00 16.15 23.28
CA THR A 8 3.08 15.02 23.40
C THR A 8 2.48 14.75 22.03
N VAL A 9 2.50 13.50 21.59
CA VAL A 9 1.88 13.08 20.32
C VAL A 9 0.61 12.29 20.63
N THR A 10 -0.48 12.61 19.95
CA THR A 10 -1.74 11.85 20.03
C THR A 10 -2.23 11.47 18.64
N TYR A 11 -2.99 10.39 18.58
CA TYR A 11 -3.46 9.77 17.35
C TYR A 11 -4.97 9.59 17.42
N LEU A 12 -5.65 9.90 16.33
CA LEU A 12 -7.08 9.68 16.12
C LEU A 12 -7.24 8.83 14.86
N ASP A 13 -8.08 7.80 14.91
CA ASP A 13 -8.44 7.04 13.71
C ASP A 13 -9.38 7.84 12.79
N GLN A 14 -9.75 7.24 11.65
CA GLN A 14 -10.66 7.83 10.66
C GLN A 14 -12.07 8.14 11.19
N ASN A 15 -12.45 7.57 12.32
CA ASN A 15 -13.73 7.80 13.01
C ASN A 15 -13.57 8.75 14.21
N ASN A 16 -12.43 9.44 14.31
CA ASN A 16 -12.08 10.33 15.43
C ASN A 16 -11.97 9.62 16.78
N ASN A 17 -11.75 8.30 16.83
CA ASN A 17 -11.49 7.60 18.09
C ASN A 17 -10.02 7.76 18.49
N PRO A 18 -9.73 8.11 19.76
CA PRO A 18 -8.36 8.20 20.25
C PRO A 18 -7.69 6.83 20.28
N LEU A 19 -6.46 6.75 19.79
CA LEU A 19 -5.61 5.55 19.84
C LEU A 19 -4.56 5.69 20.96
N SER A 20 -3.96 4.57 21.36
CA SER A 20 -2.85 4.56 22.31
C SER A 20 -1.66 5.37 21.80
N SER A 21 -1.01 6.11 22.70
CA SER A 21 0.22 6.83 22.42
C SER A 21 1.32 6.46 23.43
N PRO A 22 2.51 6.00 22.97
CA PRO A 22 2.89 5.79 21.58
C PRO A 22 2.07 4.66 20.91
N LEU A 23 1.99 4.69 19.58
CA LEU A 23 1.40 3.57 18.84
C LEU A 23 2.17 2.28 19.14
N PRO A 24 1.49 1.12 19.24
CA PRO A 24 2.15 -0.17 19.41
C PRO A 24 3.18 -0.42 18.31
N ASN A 25 4.27 -1.11 18.64
CA ASN A 25 5.24 -1.56 17.64
C ASN A 25 5.37 -3.10 17.69
N PRO A 26 4.85 -3.85 16.69
CA PRO A 26 4.20 -3.36 15.47
C PRO A 26 2.76 -2.86 15.69
N PHE A 27 2.35 -1.86 14.91
CA PHE A 27 0.97 -1.36 14.88
C PHE A 27 0.17 -2.13 13.83
N ILE A 28 -0.76 -2.99 14.27
CA ILE A 28 -1.57 -3.81 13.38
C ILE A 28 -2.87 -3.08 13.02
N THR A 29 -3.04 -2.77 11.74
CA THR A 29 -4.19 -2.03 11.21
C THR A 29 -4.47 -2.40 9.75
N GLY A 30 -5.73 -2.26 9.31
CA GLY A 30 -6.07 -2.18 7.89
C GLY A 30 -5.72 -0.81 7.27
N SER A 31 -6.16 -0.59 6.02
CA SER A 31 -6.01 0.71 5.35
C SER A 31 -6.81 1.79 6.07
N GLN A 32 -6.15 2.86 6.52
CA GLN A 32 -6.80 4.01 7.15
C GLN A 32 -5.91 5.25 7.18
N VAL A 33 -6.53 6.40 7.39
CA VAL A 33 -5.84 7.68 7.61
C VAL A 33 -5.93 8.05 9.08
N LEU A 34 -4.80 8.10 9.78
CA LEU A 34 -4.73 8.61 11.15
C LEU A 34 -4.54 10.11 11.11
N LYS A 35 -5.27 10.82 11.98
CA LYS A 35 -4.97 12.20 12.34
C LYS A 35 -3.99 12.20 13.51
N VAL A 36 -2.86 12.86 13.33
CA VAL A 36 -1.80 13.00 14.34
C VAL A 36 -1.85 14.43 14.87
N ARG A 37 -1.90 14.59 16.19
CA ARG A 37 -1.78 15.89 16.86
C ARG A 37 -0.52 15.90 17.70
N VAL A 38 0.34 16.89 17.46
CA VAL A 38 1.55 17.13 18.22
C VAL A 38 1.33 18.38 19.07
N THR A 39 1.41 18.25 20.38
CA THR A 39 1.23 19.34 21.34
C THR A 39 2.56 19.64 22.03
N ILE A 40 2.97 20.90 22.02
CA ILE A 40 4.16 21.38 22.74
C ILE A 40 3.79 21.63 24.20
N ASN A 41 4.47 20.97 25.14
CA ASN A 41 4.20 21.06 26.58
C ASN A 41 4.91 22.27 27.22
N THR A 42 4.74 23.46 26.66
CA THR A 42 5.26 24.73 27.20
C THR A 42 4.11 25.59 27.74
N VAL A 43 4.43 26.65 28.48
CA VAL A 43 3.44 27.62 29.02
C VAL A 43 2.54 28.24 27.94
N THR A 44 3.03 28.35 26.70
CA THR A 44 2.28 28.89 25.55
C THR A 44 1.81 27.76 24.62
N ALA A 45 1.34 26.65 25.21
CA ALA A 45 0.99 25.40 24.53
C ALA A 45 0.47 25.61 23.09
N CYS A 46 1.20 25.05 22.11
CA CYS A 46 0.88 25.12 20.69
C CYS A 46 0.70 23.70 20.15
N SER A 47 -0.31 23.50 19.30
CA SER A 47 -0.61 22.20 18.70
C SER A 47 -0.55 22.27 17.18
N PHE A 48 0.01 21.24 16.57
CA PHE A 48 0.03 21.04 15.13
C PHE A 48 -0.67 19.72 14.78
N ASP A 49 -1.56 19.77 13.79
CA ASP A 49 -2.27 18.59 13.27
C ASP A 49 -1.64 18.17 11.94
N SER A 50 -1.49 16.86 11.74
CA SER A 50 -1.03 16.24 10.49
C SER A 50 -1.77 14.92 10.25
N THR A 51 -1.48 14.26 9.13
CA THR A 51 -2.08 12.97 8.80
C THR A 51 -1.02 11.95 8.41
N VAL A 52 -1.28 10.69 8.75
CA VAL A 52 -0.47 9.53 8.35
C VAL A 52 -1.39 8.51 7.71
N GLN A 53 -1.03 8.02 6.52
CA GLN A 53 -1.83 7.04 5.79
C GLN A 53 -1.20 5.66 5.92
N PHE A 54 -1.99 4.69 6.37
CA PHE A 54 -1.68 3.28 6.29
C PHE A 54 -2.44 2.71 5.11
N ILE A 55 -1.72 2.07 4.18
CA ILE A 55 -2.27 1.53 2.95
C ILE A 55 -1.89 0.05 2.89
N VAL A 56 -2.89 -0.81 2.95
CA VAL A 56 -2.77 -2.23 2.63
C VAL A 56 -3.08 -2.38 1.15
N SER A 57 -2.09 -2.81 0.38
CA SER A 57 -2.22 -3.10 -1.05
C SER A 57 -2.59 -4.57 -1.24
N ASP A 58 -3.60 -4.81 -2.08
CA ASP A 58 -3.95 -6.16 -2.50
C ASP A 58 -2.89 -6.72 -3.46
N LEU A 59 -2.68 -8.04 -3.39
CA LEU A 59 -1.71 -8.72 -4.24
C LEU A 59 -2.37 -9.11 -5.57
N PRO A 60 -1.59 -9.17 -6.68
CA PRO A 60 -2.14 -9.63 -7.95
C PRO A 60 -2.57 -11.11 -7.86
N GLU A 61 -3.77 -11.40 -8.35
CA GLU A 61 -4.24 -12.77 -8.53
C GLU A 61 -3.80 -13.32 -9.90
N ALA A 62 -3.28 -14.55 -9.90
CA ALA A 62 -2.96 -15.27 -11.13
C ALA A 62 -4.09 -16.25 -11.47
N PHE A 63 -4.65 -16.14 -12.68
CA PHE A 63 -5.65 -17.05 -13.19
C PHE A 63 -5.04 -18.04 -14.20
N PRO A 64 -5.41 -19.34 -14.16
CA PRO A 64 -4.94 -20.29 -15.15
C PRO A 64 -5.40 -19.87 -16.55
N VAL A 65 -4.50 -19.94 -17.53
CA VAL A 65 -4.89 -19.76 -18.93
C VAL A 65 -5.60 -21.02 -19.40
N PRO A 66 -6.80 -20.92 -20.01
CA PRO A 66 -7.47 -22.07 -20.62
C PRO A 66 -6.54 -22.75 -21.63
N VAL A 67 -6.38 -24.07 -21.49
CA VAL A 67 -5.49 -24.84 -22.36
C VAL A 67 -5.85 -24.68 -23.84
N SER A 68 -7.14 -24.49 -24.17
CA SER A 68 -7.63 -24.23 -25.52
C SER A 68 -7.09 -22.95 -26.18
N LEU A 69 -6.61 -21.98 -25.39
CA LEU A 69 -6.01 -20.73 -25.88
C LEU A 69 -4.49 -20.81 -26.02
N THR A 70 -3.86 -21.85 -25.45
CA THR A 70 -2.43 -22.13 -25.56
C THR A 70 -2.12 -23.30 -26.49
N THR A 71 -3.14 -24.05 -26.90
CA THR A 71 -3.02 -25.19 -27.83
C THR A 71 -3.36 -24.78 -29.26
N VAL A 72 -3.00 -23.57 -29.69
CA VAL A 72 -2.85 -23.35 -31.13
C VAL A 72 -1.65 -24.21 -31.52
N SER A 73 -1.95 -25.42 -31.96
CA SER A 73 -0.99 -26.20 -32.72
C SER A 73 -0.61 -25.32 -33.90
N ASP A 74 0.64 -24.86 -33.92
CA ASP A 74 1.30 -24.56 -35.18
C ASP A 74 1.08 -25.80 -36.04
N ASP A 75 0.31 -25.66 -37.12
CA ASP A 75 -0.39 -26.71 -37.90
C ASP A 75 0.57 -27.75 -38.51
N GLU A 76 1.86 -27.65 -38.18
CA GLU A 76 2.95 -28.47 -38.66
C GLU A 76 3.50 -29.40 -37.59
N THR A 77 3.37 -30.70 -37.86
CA THR A 77 3.93 -31.77 -37.02
C THR A 77 5.45 -31.93 -37.15
N ASP A 78 6.06 -31.36 -38.19
CA ASP A 78 7.52 -31.39 -38.41
C ASP A 78 8.13 -30.01 -38.10
N PRO A 79 8.95 -29.89 -37.03
CA PRO A 79 9.59 -28.62 -36.67
C PRO A 79 10.55 -28.08 -37.74
N ALA A 80 10.97 -28.88 -38.72
CA ALA A 80 11.80 -28.43 -39.85
C ALA A 80 10.98 -27.73 -40.96
N LEU A 81 9.66 -27.84 -40.92
CA LEU A 81 8.73 -27.29 -41.92
C LEU A 81 7.97 -26.05 -41.41
N GLN A 82 8.43 -25.43 -40.32
CA GLN A 82 7.84 -24.18 -39.86
C GLN A 82 8.05 -23.08 -40.91
N GLU A 83 7.02 -22.85 -41.73
CA GLU A 83 7.05 -21.81 -42.74
C GLU A 83 6.64 -20.47 -42.13
N TRP A 84 7.62 -19.62 -41.84
CA TRP A 84 7.37 -18.21 -41.53
C TRP A 84 6.92 -17.49 -42.80
N LYS A 85 5.68 -17.72 -43.24
CA LYS A 85 5.08 -17.02 -44.38
C LYS A 85 4.96 -15.53 -44.07
N ILE A 86 5.99 -14.78 -44.47
CA ILE A 86 5.89 -13.36 -44.75
C ILE A 86 5.12 -13.23 -46.06
N TRP A 87 3.85 -12.84 -45.94
CA TRP A 87 3.02 -12.47 -47.07
C TRP A 87 3.58 -11.16 -47.66
N VAL A 88 4.17 -11.26 -48.86
CA VAL A 88 4.44 -10.10 -49.74
C VAL A 88 3.24 -9.92 -50.67
#